data_AF-A0A9P5X0S8-F1
#
_entry.id   AF-A0A9P5X0S8-F1
#
_cell.length_a   1.000
_cell.length_b   1.000
_cell.length_c   1.000
_cell.angle_alpha   90.00
_cell.angle_beta   90.00
_cell.angle_gamma   90.00
#
_symmetry.space_group_name_H-M   'P 1'
#
loop_
_entity.id
_entity.type
_entity.pdbx_description
1 polymer ?
#
loop_
_entity_poly.entity_id
_entity_poly.type
_entity_poly.pdbx_seq_one_letter_code
_entity_poly.pdbx_strand_id
1 'polypeptide(L)'
;DNELSFSLLTKICEDHNIKQVLYPPLGPQPTMANSGATWKSEAHWLLCVALFTNHPQYQDVFSHVDPKKKGIKVNWANKIKNWLSEMEDITTNLMKELGATGVGIK
;
A
#
# COMPACT_ATOMS: atom_id res chain seq x y z
N ASP A 1 -4.64 7.50 -11.19
CA ASP A 1 -4.76 6.59 -12.34
C ASP A 1 -5.40 5.30 -11.84
N ASN A 2 -6.56 4.93 -12.38
CA ASN A 2 -7.37 3.83 -11.85
C ASN A 2 -6.69 2.48 -12.07
N GLU A 3 -6.00 2.29 -13.20
CA GLU A 3 -5.31 1.02 -13.51
C GLU A 3 -4.19 0.72 -12.51
N LEU A 4 -3.44 1.74 -12.15
CA LEU A 4 -2.40 1.72 -11.15
C LEU A 4 -2.94 1.43 -9.74
N SER A 5 -4.10 2.01 -9.38
CA SER A 5 -4.77 1.71 -8.10
C SER A 5 -5.20 0.25 -8.03
N PHE A 6 -5.78 -0.27 -9.11
CA PHE A 6 -6.16 -1.69 -9.19
C PHE A 6 -4.94 -2.61 -9.11
N SER A 7 -3.87 -2.29 -9.83
CA SER A 7 -2.62 -3.06 -9.77
C SER A 7 -2.04 -3.12 -8.35
N LEU A 8 -2.05 -1.99 -7.63
CA LEU A 8 -1.63 -1.91 -6.23
C LEU A 8 -2.48 -2.82 -5.34
N LEU A 9 -3.81 -2.77 -5.45
CA LEU A 9 -4.72 -3.63 -4.69
C LEU A 9 -4.53 -5.11 -5.03
N THR A 10 -4.36 -5.45 -6.31
CA THR A 10 -4.08 -6.82 -6.75
C THR A 10 -2.80 -7.34 -6.12
N LYS A 11 -1.72 -6.55 -6.11
CA LYS A 11 -0.45 -6.97 -5.49
C LYS A 11 -0.56 -7.16 -3.99
N ILE A 12 -1.33 -6.33 -3.29
CA ILE A 12 -1.61 -6.51 -1.87
C ILE A 12 -2.40 -7.81 -1.63
N CYS A 13 -3.37 -8.13 -2.48
CA CYS A 13 -4.19 -9.34 -2.32
C CYS A 13 -3.45 -10.64 -2.66
N GLU A 14 -2.54 -10.59 -3.63
CA GLU A 14 -1.73 -11.74 -4.07
C GLU A 14 -0.62 -12.10 -3.08
N ASP A 15 0.02 -11.10 -2.46
CA ASP A 15 1.09 -11.33 -1.49
C ASP A 15 0.53 -11.41 -0.06
N HIS A 16 0.40 -12.64 0.44
CA HIS A 16 -0.13 -12.90 1.78
C HIS A 16 0.66 -12.19 2.88
N ASN A 17 1.98 -12.08 2.76
CA ASN A 17 2.82 -11.44 3.77
C ASN A 17 2.59 -9.94 3.79
N ILE A 18 2.58 -9.30 2.61
CA ILE A 18 2.30 -7.86 2.49
C ILE A 18 0.89 -7.57 3.02
N LYS A 19 -0.10 -8.38 2.66
CA LYS A 19 -1.47 -8.26 3.17
C LYS A 19 -1.50 -8.33 4.69
N GLN A 20 -0.86 -9.32 5.28
CA GLN A 20 -0.88 -9.52 6.73
C GLN A 20 -0.19 -8.36 7.47
N VAL A 21 0.86 -7.79 6.88
CA VAL A 21 1.63 -6.69 7.49
C VAL A 21 0.90 -5.35 7.39
N LEU A 22 0.24 -5.08 6.25
CA LEU A 22 -0.49 -3.83 6.04
C LEU A 22 -1.88 -3.88 6.68
N TYR A 23 -2.58 -4.99 6.52
CA TYR A 23 -3.95 -5.24 6.95
C TYR A 23 -4.03 -6.52 7.79
N PRO A 24 -3.42 -6.53 8.99
CA PRO A 24 -3.47 -7.70 9.85
C PRO A 24 -4.93 -8.02 10.23
N PRO A 25 -5.31 -9.31 10.30
CA PRO A 25 -6.59 -9.69 10.87
C PRO A 25 -6.67 -9.24 12.34
N LEU A 26 -7.90 -9.08 12.86
CA LEU A 26 -8.13 -8.80 14.28
C LEU A 26 -7.51 -9.93 15.12
N GLY A 27 -6.40 -9.64 15.81
CA GLY A 27 -5.60 -10.63 16.53
C GLY A 27 -4.17 -10.17 16.80
N PRO A 28 -3.29 -11.06 17.33
CA PRO A 28 -1.88 -10.74 17.57
C PRO A 28 -1.19 -10.31 16.28
N GLN A 29 -0.45 -9.18 16.32
CA GLN A 29 0.22 -8.67 15.13
C GLN A 29 1.27 -9.67 14.60
N PRO A 30 1.32 -9.93 13.28
CA PRO A 30 2.33 -10.79 12.69
C PRO A 30 3.71 -10.18 12.85
N THR A 31 4.67 -10.96 13.33
CA THR A 31 6.07 -10.57 13.44
C THR A 31 6.85 -11.08 12.23
N MET A 32 7.37 -10.18 11.39
CA MET A 32 8.44 -10.54 10.44
C MET A 32 9.75 -10.53 11.23
N ALA A 33 10.30 -11.72 11.48
CA ALA A 33 11.25 -11.98 12.56
C ALA A 33 12.62 -11.25 12.48
N ASN A 34 12.97 -10.48 11.44
CA ASN A 34 14.38 -10.12 11.20
C ASN A 34 14.70 -8.73 10.59
N SER A 35 13.86 -7.70 10.74
CA SER A 35 14.23 -6.38 10.18
C SER A 35 13.86 -5.20 11.10
N GLY A 36 14.88 -4.52 11.64
CA GLY A 36 14.83 -3.31 12.47
C GLY A 36 14.46 -2.01 11.75
N ALA A 37 13.55 -2.07 10.78
CA ALA A 37 12.85 -0.92 10.19
C ALA A 37 11.35 -1.26 10.20
N THR A 38 10.49 -0.30 10.59
CA THR A 38 9.06 -0.52 10.82
C THR A 38 8.44 -1.36 9.70
N TRP A 39 7.88 -2.53 10.03
CA TRP A 39 7.49 -3.58 9.06
C TRP A 39 6.62 -3.08 7.90
N LYS A 40 5.77 -2.09 8.17
CA LYS A 40 4.94 -1.42 7.15
C LYS A 40 5.76 -0.65 6.12
N SER A 41 6.83 0.04 6.52
CA SER A 41 7.70 0.79 5.60
C SER A 41 8.40 -0.15 4.60
N GLU A 42 8.79 -1.34 5.06
CA GLU A 42 9.36 -2.36 4.17
C GLU A 42 8.30 -2.93 3.23
N ALA A 43 7.09 -3.23 3.73
CA ALA A 43 5.99 -3.68 2.88
C ALA A 43 5.62 -2.64 1.80
N HIS A 44 5.57 -1.35 2.14
CA HIS A 44 5.36 -0.28 1.15
C HIS A 44 6.50 -0.21 0.11
N TRP A 45 7.74 -0.47 0.51
CA TRP A 45 8.85 -0.56 -0.43
C TRP A 45 8.74 -1.77 -1.36
N LEU A 46 8.37 -2.94 -0.83
CA LEU A 46 8.15 -4.14 -1.65
C LEU A 46 7.05 -3.90 -2.69
N LEU A 47 5.98 -3.20 -2.31
CA LEU A 47 4.94 -2.77 -3.25
C LEU A 47 5.46 -1.82 -4.32
N CYS A 48 6.31 -0.84 -3.98
CA CYS A 48 6.98 -0.01 -4.99
C CYS A 48 7.75 -0.86 -6.00
N VAL A 49 8.56 -1.81 -5.51
CA VAL A 49 9.35 -2.68 -6.39
C VAL A 49 8.43 -3.51 -7.29
N ALA A 50 7.40 -4.14 -6.73
CA ALA A 50 6.46 -4.96 -7.48
C ALA A 50 5.69 -4.16 -8.55
N LEU A 51 5.32 -2.91 -8.23
CA LEU A 51 4.55 -2.05 -9.14
C LEU A 51 5.41 -1.42 -10.24
N PHE A 52 6.58 -0.88 -9.89
CA PHE A 52 7.31 0.01 -10.80
C PHE A 52 8.43 -0.68 -11.57
N THR A 53 8.92 -1.85 -11.15
CA THR A 53 10.03 -2.54 -11.83
C THR A 53 9.72 -2.87 -13.29
N ASN A 54 8.47 -3.22 -13.60
CA ASN A 54 8.04 -3.59 -14.95
C ASN A 54 6.96 -2.65 -15.51
N HIS A 55 6.80 -1.46 -14.93
CA HIS A 55 5.74 -0.55 -15.35
C HIS A 55 6.12 0.18 -16.65
N PRO A 56 5.29 0.16 -17.71
CA PRO A 56 5.64 0.74 -19.02
C PRO A 56 6.10 2.20 -18.97
N GLN A 57 5.55 2.99 -18.04
CA GLN A 57 5.86 4.43 -17.93
C GLN A 57 6.86 4.77 -16.82
N TYR A 58 6.98 3.92 -15.80
CA TYR A 58 7.74 4.26 -14.58
C TYR A 58 8.98 3.39 -14.38
N GLN A 59 9.16 2.33 -15.18
CA GLN A 59 10.33 1.45 -15.12
C GLN A 59 11.63 2.24 -15.28
N ASP A 60 11.73 3.11 -16.27
CA ASP A 60 12.94 3.90 -16.51
C ASP A 60 13.26 4.83 -15.33
N VAL A 61 12.26 5.53 -14.78
CA VAL A 61 12.45 6.39 -13.61
C VAL A 61 12.83 5.56 -12.38
N PHE A 62 12.21 4.38 -12.21
CA PHE A 62 12.43 3.52 -11.05
C PHE A 62 13.76 2.77 -11.11
N SER A 63 14.30 2.45 -12.30
CA SER A 63 15.60 1.76 -12.42
C SER A 63 16.78 2.60 -11.93
N HIS A 64 16.62 3.92 -11.86
CA HIS A 64 17.62 4.83 -11.30
C HIS A 64 17.56 4.93 -9.77
N VAL A 65 16.61 4.26 -9.12
CA VAL A 65 16.49 4.27 -7.66
C VAL A 65 17.54 3.37 -7.04
N ASP A 66 18.48 3.96 -6.31
CA ASP A 66 19.41 3.21 -5.46
C ASP A 66 18.73 2.83 -4.13
N PRO A 67 18.41 1.54 -3.90
CA PRO A 67 17.76 1.10 -2.67
C PRO A 67 18.65 1.24 -1.43
N LYS A 68 19.98 1.39 -1.60
CA LYS A 68 20.92 1.62 -0.48
C LYS A 68 20.84 3.05 0.04
N LYS A 69 20.36 3.99 -0.78
CA LYS A 69 20.14 5.38 -0.38
C LYS A 69 18.83 5.48 0.41
N LYS A 70 18.95 5.38 1.74
CA LYS A 70 17.82 5.38 2.70
C LYS A 70 16.76 6.47 2.42
N GLY A 71 17.17 7.70 2.11
CA GLY A 71 16.22 8.79 1.82
C GLY A 71 15.35 8.56 0.59
N ILE A 72 15.89 7.97 -0.48
CA ILE A 72 15.12 7.69 -1.70
C ILE A 72 14.15 6.54 -1.45
N LYS A 73 14.61 5.45 -0.82
CA LYS A 73 13.76 4.32 -0.43
C LYS A 73 12.54 4.78 0.37
N VAL A 74 12.76 5.62 1.38
CA VAL A 74 11.69 6.16 2.24
C VAL A 74 10.72 7.05 1.46
N ASN A 75 11.22 7.89 0.53
CA ASN A 75 10.35 8.74 -0.29
C ASN A 75 9.41 7.92 -1.18
N TRP A 76 9.92 6.86 -1.81
CA TRP A 76 9.09 5.97 -2.62
C TRP A 76 8.09 5.19 -1.76
N ALA A 77 8.52 4.60 -0.64
CA ALA A 77 7.62 3.93 0.29
C ALA A 77 6.51 4.86 0.81
N ASN A 78 6.84 6.13 1.08
CA ASN A 78 5.86 7.13 1.50
C ASN A 78 4.83 7.48 0.40
N LYS A 79 5.19 7.41 -0.88
CA LYS A 79 4.22 7.59 -1.98
C LYS A 79 3.13 6.53 -1.93
N ILE A 80 3.51 5.25 -1.77
CA ILE A 80 2.56 4.15 -1.63
C ILE A 80 1.73 4.31 -0.34
N LYS A 81 2.38 4.62 0.79
CA LYS A 81 1.68 4.85 2.06
C LYS A 81 0.60 5.93 1.93
N ASN A 82 0.96 7.09 1.38
CA ASN A 82 0.04 8.22 1.26
C ASN A 82 -1.11 7.90 0.30
N TRP A 83 -0.84 7.17 -0.78
CA TRP A 83 -1.87 6.73 -1.72
C TRP A 83 -2.84 5.72 -1.10
N LEU A 84 -2.35 4.75 -0.32
CA LEU A 84 -3.21 3.84 0.44
C LEU A 84 -4.09 4.61 1.44
N SER A 85 -3.49 5.56 2.17
CA SER A 85 -4.21 6.42 3.11
C SER A 85 -5.34 7.20 2.43
N GLU A 86 -5.09 7.76 1.25
CA GLU A 86 -6.10 8.50 0.48
C GLU A 86 -7.26 7.58 0.03
N MET A 87 -6.96 6.36 -0.42
CA MET A 87 -8.00 5.38 -0.76
C MET A 87 -8.82 4.93 0.45
N GLU A 88 -8.17 4.75 1.61
CA GLU A 88 -8.82 4.43 2.87
C GLU A 88 -9.73 5.57 3.35
N ASP A 89 -9.28 6.82 3.23
CA ASP A 89 -10.06 8.01 3.58
C ASP A 89 -11.29 8.16 2.70
N ILE A 90 -11.13 8.01 1.37
CA ILE A 90 -12.26 8.02 0.42
C ILE A 90 -13.27 6.93 0.79
N THR A 91 -12.80 5.70 1.03
CA THR A 91 -13.68 4.57 1.37
C THR A 91 -14.41 4.81 2.68
N THR A 92 -13.72 5.30 3.70
CA THR A 92 -14.29 5.60 5.01
C THR A 92 -15.33 6.72 4.93
N ASN A 93 -15.09 7.76 4.13
CA ASN A 93 -16.04 8.85 3.93
C ASN A 93 -17.29 8.38 3.19
N LEU A 94 -17.13 7.59 2.12
CA LEU A 94 -18.27 6.98 1.42
C LEU A 94 -19.08 6.06 2.35
N MET A 95 -18.43 5.26 3.20
CA MET A 95 -19.12 4.43 4.20
C MET A 95 -19.91 5.26 5.22
N LYS A 96 -19.36 6.39 5.68
CA LYS A 96 -20.05 7.31 6.58
C LYS A 96 -21.26 7.94 5.90
N GLU A 97 -21.11 8.40 4.66
CA GLU A 97 -22.19 8.96 3.86
C GLU A 97 -23.30 7.93 3.64
N LEU A 98 -22.96 6.71 3.22
CA LEU A 98 -23.91 5.61 3.04
C LEU A 98 -24.65 5.26 4.33
N GLY A 99 -23.94 5.17 5.46
CA GLY A 99 -24.52 4.91 6.78
C GLY A 99 -25.41 6.05 7.28
N ALA A 100 -25.06 7.31 6.98
CA ALA A 100 -25.87 8.48 7.29
C ALA A 100 -27.12 8.58 6.39
N THR A 101 -27.03 8.13 5.13
CA THR A 101 -28.18 7.97 4.23
C THR A 101 -29.03 6.73 4.52
N GLY A 102 -28.88 6.10 5.70
CA GLY A 102 -29.74 5.04 6.24
C GLY A 102 -31.23 5.41 6.44
N VAL A 103 -31.73 6.40 5.70
CA VAL A 103 -33.13 6.57 5.36
C VAL A 103 -33.47 5.56 4.26
N GLY A 104 -33.78 4.31 4.61
CA GLY A 104 -34.39 3.41 3.62
C GLY A 104 -34.24 1.90 3.74
N ILE A 105 -33.80 1.34 4.87
CA ILE A 105 -34.15 -0.05 5.19
C ILE A 105 -35.14 0.01 6.35
N LYS A 106 -36.41 0.16 6.00
CA LYS A 106 -37.58 -0.09 6.83
C LYS A 106 -38.42 -1.16 6.16
#